data_AF-A8WKL0-F1
#
_entry.id   AF-A8WKL0-F1
#
_cell.length_a   1.000
_cell.length_b   1.000
_cell.length_c   1.000
_cell.angle_alpha   90.00
_cell.angle_beta   90.00
_cell.angle_gamma   90.00
#
_symmetry.space_group_name_H-M   'P 1'
#
loop_
_entity.id
_entity.type
_entity.pdbx_description
1 polymer ?
#
loop_
_entity_poly.entity_id
_entity_poly.type
_entity_poly.pdbx_seq_one_letter_code
_entity_poly.pdbx_strand_id
1 'polypeptide(L)'
;MYKFLVYASLILLVESAGNVCTISTGEINKPANSQPYYWPSSWNENKTAPALQGSQKCTWNVNVPDGYYAKLIVSGKTGDADSEFQFADSAGRVLITTTEGLQPYYFPPRMFIVYLNVINPATFAFKITWMKLPTKVTKASAISSTPQLINATNNAYYIGYSAVTGVSLVSFPQTTKDFYSLRSSLVFDGENLNTNYAASLFMIYQNELQWISNSQHIYVVNVEASTHRDMLLVQEGGYTRDLHYVELNPVLNSKYTANVDSTEKQTTLLSATYIPQTLTDVQILDSTAVVAIIKGTPTPNNRGTEYTQAQLKKILPMSMSAGVVYQFILSNGKAVFSFKA
;
A
#
# COMPACT_ATOMS: atom_id res chain seq x y z
N MET A 1 11.14 -25.74 -73.01
CA MET A 1 12.21 -25.02 -72.29
C MET A 1 11.58 -23.82 -71.58
N TYR A 2 11.44 -23.93 -70.26
CA TYR A 2 10.90 -22.90 -69.36
C TYR A 2 12.01 -21.90 -68.98
N LYS A 3 11.69 -20.60 -68.95
CA LYS A 3 12.43 -19.62 -68.13
C LYS A 3 11.42 -18.78 -67.35
N PHE A 4 11.18 -19.19 -66.11
CA PHE A 4 10.52 -18.39 -65.09
C PHE A 4 11.56 -17.39 -64.54
N LEU A 5 11.27 -16.08 -64.63
CA LEU A 5 11.96 -15.06 -63.84
C LEU A 5 11.32 -15.02 -62.45
N VAL A 6 12.08 -15.40 -61.43
CA VAL A 6 11.71 -15.22 -60.02
C VAL A 6 12.28 -13.88 -59.56
N TYR A 7 11.41 -12.90 -59.31
CA TYR A 7 11.77 -11.69 -58.59
C TYR A 7 11.85 -12.01 -57.10
N ALA A 8 13.07 -12.03 -56.55
CA ALA A 8 13.29 -12.13 -55.11
C ALA A 8 13.07 -10.76 -54.47
N SER A 9 11.97 -10.61 -53.73
CA SER A 9 11.72 -9.46 -52.87
C SER A 9 12.65 -9.54 -51.65
N LEU A 10 13.67 -8.68 -51.58
CA LEU A 10 14.46 -8.46 -50.38
C LEU A 10 13.56 -7.79 -49.32
N ILE A 11 13.03 -8.57 -48.38
CA ILE A 11 12.44 -8.03 -47.17
C ILE A 11 13.62 -7.65 -46.26
N LEU A 12 13.91 -6.36 -46.17
CA LEU A 12 14.82 -5.84 -45.15
C LEU A 12 14.13 -6.03 -43.78
N LEU A 13 14.53 -7.07 -43.06
CA LEU A 13 14.29 -7.17 -41.62
C LEU A 13 15.13 -6.06 -40.97
N VAL A 14 14.51 -4.91 -40.70
CA VAL A 14 15.06 -3.96 -39.73
C VAL A 14 14.86 -4.61 -38.37
N GLU A 15 15.83 -5.43 -37.95
CA GLU A 15 15.98 -5.74 -36.54
C GLU A 15 16.19 -4.39 -35.84
N SER A 16 15.15 -3.87 -35.18
CA SER A 16 15.37 -2.75 -34.27
C SER A 16 16.36 -3.28 -33.25
N ALA A 17 17.58 -2.73 -33.21
CA ALA A 17 18.51 -3.00 -32.14
C ALA A 17 17.76 -2.69 -30.84
N GLY A 18 17.34 -3.74 -30.12
CA GLY A 18 16.67 -3.59 -28.84
C GLY A 18 17.57 -2.75 -27.94
N ASN A 19 16.99 -1.89 -27.11
CA ASN A 19 17.81 -1.07 -26.23
C ASN A 19 18.68 -2.00 -25.39
N VAL A 20 19.98 -1.67 -25.36
CA VAL A 20 20.92 -2.33 -24.47
C VAL A 20 21.09 -1.43 -23.27
N CYS A 21 20.65 -1.93 -22.13
CA CYS A 21 21.04 -1.34 -20.88
C CYS A 21 22.36 -1.98 -20.46
N THR A 22 23.47 -1.31 -20.73
CA THR A 22 24.84 -1.80 -20.42
C THR A 22 25.37 -1.21 -19.11
N ILE A 23 24.50 -0.93 -18.13
CA ILE A 23 24.88 -0.21 -16.93
C ILE A 23 24.92 -1.15 -15.72
N SER A 24 26.14 -1.56 -15.37
CA SER A 24 26.49 -1.85 -13.98
C SER A 24 26.61 -0.50 -13.24
N THR A 25 25.59 -0.15 -12.46
CA THR A 25 25.51 1.05 -11.57
C THR A 25 25.56 2.41 -12.28
N GLY A 26 24.39 2.95 -12.64
CA GLY A 26 24.24 4.33 -13.11
C GLY A 26 23.56 5.18 -12.05
N GLU A 27 24.20 6.28 -11.64
CA GLU A 27 23.58 7.25 -10.75
C GLU A 27 22.68 8.22 -11.55
N ILE A 28 21.44 8.39 -11.11
CA ILE A 28 20.50 9.36 -11.66
C ILE A 28 20.27 10.44 -10.59
N ASN A 29 20.71 11.65 -10.90
CA ASN A 29 20.48 12.82 -10.06
C ASN A 29 19.28 13.63 -10.58
N LYS A 30 18.58 14.32 -9.67
CA LYS A 30 17.56 15.30 -10.05
C LYS A 30 18.16 16.33 -11.03
N PRO A 31 17.59 16.50 -12.24
CA PRO A 31 18.08 17.50 -13.18
C PRO A 31 17.95 18.94 -12.64
N ALA A 32 18.95 19.78 -12.94
CA ALA A 32 18.97 21.18 -12.51
C ALA A 32 17.80 22.00 -13.11
N ASN A 33 17.44 21.69 -14.36
CA ASN A 33 16.30 22.31 -15.06
C ASN A 33 14.93 21.78 -14.62
N SER A 34 14.88 20.85 -13.66
CA SER A 34 13.66 20.20 -13.16
C SER A 34 12.82 19.49 -14.24
N GLN A 35 13.41 19.18 -15.40
CA GLN A 35 12.77 18.34 -16.41
C GLN A 35 12.72 16.88 -15.93
N PRO A 36 11.72 16.10 -16.37
CA PRO A 36 11.68 14.68 -16.08
C PRO A 36 12.89 13.96 -16.69
N TYR A 37 13.34 12.90 -16.02
CA TYR A 37 14.32 11.98 -16.56
C TYR A 37 13.59 10.82 -17.24
N TYR A 38 13.96 10.49 -18.48
CA TYR A 38 13.40 9.37 -19.24
C TYR A 38 14.47 8.34 -19.54
N TRP A 39 14.11 7.07 -19.43
CA TRP A 39 14.91 5.97 -19.95
C TRP A 39 14.04 4.99 -20.74
N PRO A 40 14.44 4.63 -21.97
CA PRO A 40 15.43 5.34 -22.79
C PRO A 40 15.02 6.80 -23.04
N SER A 41 15.98 7.69 -23.32
CA SER A 41 15.72 9.13 -23.50
C SER A 41 14.78 9.46 -24.68
N SER A 42 14.58 8.52 -25.61
CA SER A 42 13.68 8.63 -26.76
C SER A 42 12.23 8.22 -26.47
N TRP A 43 11.98 7.60 -25.31
CA TRP A 43 10.66 7.13 -24.88
C TRP A 43 9.88 8.22 -24.14
N ASN A 44 8.56 8.17 -24.26
CA ASN A 44 7.61 8.90 -23.42
C ASN A 44 6.32 8.07 -23.27
N GLU A 45 5.44 8.49 -22.38
CA GLU A 45 4.24 7.75 -21.96
C GLU A 45 3.23 7.50 -23.09
N ASN A 46 3.30 8.27 -24.17
CA ASN A 46 2.42 8.11 -25.34
C ASN A 46 2.95 7.07 -26.33
N LYS A 47 4.10 6.47 -26.06
CA LYS A 47 4.71 5.42 -26.89
C LYS A 47 4.72 4.10 -26.14
N THR A 48 4.60 3.01 -26.88
CA THR A 48 4.88 1.66 -26.35
C THR A 48 6.30 1.63 -25.78
N ALA A 49 6.45 0.96 -24.62
CA ALA A 49 7.76 0.68 -24.07
C ALA A 49 8.64 0.00 -25.13
N PRO A 50 9.86 0.49 -25.35
CA PRO A 50 10.69 -0.03 -26.42
C PRO A 50 11.22 -1.42 -26.05
N ALA A 51 11.58 -2.20 -27.06
CA ALA A 51 12.13 -3.53 -26.88
C ALA A 51 13.48 -3.47 -26.15
N LEU A 52 13.71 -4.47 -25.30
CA LEU A 52 14.93 -4.76 -24.57
C LEU A 52 15.40 -6.16 -24.96
N GLN A 53 16.68 -6.31 -25.27
CA GLN A 53 17.23 -7.63 -25.57
C GLN A 53 17.32 -8.49 -24.29
N GLY A 54 17.33 -9.82 -24.47
CA GLY A 54 17.56 -10.75 -23.37
C GLY A 54 18.97 -10.66 -22.80
N SER A 55 19.20 -11.36 -21.68
CA SER A 55 20.48 -11.42 -20.95
C SER A 55 21.01 -10.07 -20.49
N GLN A 56 20.13 -9.18 -20.01
CA GLN A 56 20.50 -7.87 -19.49
C GLN A 56 20.26 -7.78 -17.97
N LYS A 57 21.23 -7.17 -17.28
CA LYS A 57 21.12 -6.82 -15.87
C LYS A 57 21.45 -5.35 -15.70
N CYS A 58 20.54 -4.59 -15.13
CA CYS A 58 20.71 -3.16 -14.94
C CYS A 58 20.31 -2.68 -13.56
N THR A 59 21.07 -1.69 -13.12
CA THR A 59 20.82 -1.01 -11.85
C THR A 59 20.96 0.50 -12.04
N TRP A 60 19.90 1.22 -11.70
CA TRP A 60 19.92 2.67 -11.58
C TRP A 60 19.73 3.05 -10.13
N ASN A 61 20.71 3.79 -9.58
CA ASN A 61 20.62 4.38 -8.26
C ASN A 61 20.11 5.81 -8.43
N VAL A 62 18.90 6.07 -7.98
CA VAL A 62 18.25 7.37 -8.16
C VAL A 62 18.33 8.17 -6.88
N ASN A 63 18.98 9.32 -6.93
CA ASN A 63 19.12 10.22 -5.78
C ASN A 63 17.90 11.13 -5.65
N VAL A 64 17.36 11.26 -4.44
CA VAL A 64 16.22 12.13 -4.11
C VAL A 64 16.68 13.17 -3.08
N PRO A 65 16.82 14.45 -3.47
CA PRO A 65 17.28 15.48 -2.54
C PRO A 65 16.33 15.67 -1.34
N ASP A 66 16.88 16.12 -0.21
CA ASP A 66 16.08 16.49 0.96
C ASP A 66 14.99 17.51 0.60
N GLY A 67 13.81 17.33 1.18
CA GLY A 67 12.62 18.13 0.87
C GLY A 67 11.95 17.80 -0.46
N TYR A 68 12.40 16.76 -1.19
CA TYR A 68 11.75 16.24 -2.39
C TYR A 68 11.30 14.79 -2.21
N TYR A 69 10.35 14.38 -3.02
CA TYR A 69 10.07 12.99 -3.32
C TYR A 69 10.24 12.77 -4.83
N ALA A 70 10.47 11.54 -5.24
CA ALA A 70 10.50 11.15 -6.64
C ALA A 70 9.24 10.34 -6.99
N LYS A 71 8.60 10.68 -8.10
CA LYS A 71 7.55 9.89 -8.73
C LYS A 71 8.16 9.14 -9.92
N LEU A 72 8.12 7.82 -9.84
CA LEU A 72 8.55 6.89 -10.89
C LEU A 72 7.30 6.32 -11.56
N ILE A 73 7.25 6.37 -12.89
CA ILE A 73 6.30 5.59 -13.69
C ILE A 73 7.09 4.65 -14.60
N VAL A 74 6.58 3.44 -14.74
CA VAL A 74 7.25 2.38 -15.51
C VAL A 74 6.26 1.82 -16.53
N SER A 75 6.73 1.59 -17.75
CA SER A 75 6.02 0.82 -18.76
C SER A 75 6.90 -0.34 -19.16
N GLY A 76 6.41 -1.55 -19.01
CA GLY A 76 7.20 -2.72 -19.37
C GLY A 76 6.51 -4.03 -19.11
N LYS A 77 7.03 -5.07 -19.73
CA LYS A 77 6.58 -6.43 -19.56
C LYS A 77 7.73 -7.38 -19.86
N THR A 78 7.95 -8.34 -18.97
CA THR A 78 8.93 -9.40 -19.16
C THR A 78 8.43 -10.41 -20.20
N GLY A 79 9.35 -11.05 -20.91
CA GLY A 79 9.02 -12.11 -21.87
C GLY A 79 8.76 -13.47 -21.24
N ASP A 80 9.07 -13.62 -19.95
CA ASP A 80 9.09 -14.88 -19.21
C ASP A 80 8.90 -14.66 -17.70
N ALA A 81 8.87 -15.75 -16.93
CA ALA A 81 8.68 -15.75 -15.49
C ALA A 81 9.97 -15.63 -14.67
N ASP A 82 11.14 -15.82 -15.28
CA ASP A 82 12.45 -15.78 -14.61
C ASP A 82 13.08 -14.37 -14.66
N SER A 83 12.54 -13.51 -15.51
CA SER A 83 12.86 -12.09 -15.64
C SER A 83 11.99 -11.25 -14.72
N GLU A 84 12.54 -10.15 -14.21
CA GLU A 84 11.89 -9.30 -13.22
C GLU A 84 12.35 -7.85 -13.27
N PHE A 85 11.45 -6.98 -12.80
CA PHE A 85 11.70 -5.59 -12.46
C PHE A 85 11.67 -5.49 -10.94
N GLN A 86 12.65 -4.82 -10.34
CA GLN A 86 12.67 -4.57 -8.91
C GLN A 86 12.80 -3.08 -8.60
N PHE A 87 12.13 -2.67 -7.53
CA PHE A 87 12.20 -1.30 -7.01
C PHE A 87 12.48 -1.35 -5.53
N ALA A 88 13.59 -0.74 -5.09
CA ALA A 88 13.97 -0.70 -3.68
C ALA A 88 13.93 0.74 -3.14
N ASP A 89 13.26 0.96 -2.02
CA ASP A 89 13.18 2.27 -1.37
C ASP A 89 14.33 2.53 -0.38
N SER A 90 14.40 3.74 0.17
CA SER A 90 15.45 4.16 1.12
C SER A 90 15.39 3.43 2.48
N ALA A 91 14.30 2.72 2.77
CA ALA A 91 14.17 1.86 3.95
C ALA A 91 14.59 0.40 3.66
N GLY A 92 15.04 0.11 2.43
CA GLY A 92 15.45 -1.23 2.02
C GLY A 92 14.30 -2.16 1.65
N ARG A 93 13.07 -1.65 1.50
CA ARG A 93 11.93 -2.47 1.07
C ARG A 93 11.97 -2.65 -0.44
N VAL A 94 11.73 -3.88 -0.91
CA VAL A 94 11.84 -4.26 -2.32
C VAL A 94 10.48 -4.69 -2.85
N LEU A 95 10.10 -4.16 -4.02
CA LEU A 95 8.99 -4.66 -4.84
C LEU A 95 9.55 -5.37 -6.06
N ILE A 96 8.93 -6.49 -6.42
CA ILE A 96 9.29 -7.29 -7.58
C ILE A 96 8.05 -7.45 -8.46
N THR A 97 8.17 -7.12 -9.75
CA THR A 97 7.09 -7.22 -10.73
C THR A 97 7.59 -7.76 -12.08
N THR A 98 6.67 -8.26 -12.89
CA THR A 98 6.94 -8.75 -14.25
C THR A 98 6.21 -7.93 -15.31
N THR A 99 5.31 -7.03 -14.90
CA THR A 99 4.52 -6.18 -15.79
C THR A 99 4.23 -4.85 -15.10
N GLU A 100 4.39 -3.76 -15.84
CA GLU A 100 4.16 -2.39 -15.39
C GLU A 100 3.37 -1.60 -16.44
N GLY A 101 2.30 -0.96 -15.98
CA GLY A 101 1.31 -0.28 -16.82
C GLY A 101 1.19 1.21 -16.53
N LEU A 102 2.30 1.90 -16.26
CA LEU A 102 2.39 3.33 -15.92
C LEU A 102 1.79 3.73 -14.55
N GLN A 103 1.48 2.76 -13.69
CA GLN A 103 1.06 3.05 -12.32
C GLN A 103 2.23 3.66 -11.53
N PRO A 104 2.03 4.79 -10.84
CA PRO A 104 3.12 5.51 -10.20
C PRO A 104 3.59 4.85 -8.91
N TYR A 105 4.89 4.97 -8.68
CA TYR A 105 5.58 4.73 -7.41
C TYR A 105 6.10 6.06 -6.86
N TYR A 106 6.13 6.20 -5.54
CA TYR A 106 6.57 7.42 -4.86
C TYR A 106 7.66 7.06 -3.88
N PHE A 107 8.81 7.72 -4.02
CA PHE A 107 9.99 7.46 -3.21
C PHE A 107 10.36 8.71 -2.39
N PRO A 108 10.61 8.57 -1.09
CA PRO A 108 10.98 9.66 -0.18
C PRO A 108 12.40 10.20 -0.48
N PRO A 109 12.89 11.21 0.28
CA PRO A 109 14.28 11.66 0.22
C PRO A 109 15.32 10.53 0.39
N ARG A 110 16.57 10.84 0.03
CA ARG A 110 17.77 9.98 -0.03
C ARG A 110 17.95 9.29 -1.37
N MET A 111 17.37 8.11 -1.57
CA MET A 111 17.55 7.33 -2.78
C MET A 111 16.49 6.25 -2.96
N PHE A 112 16.35 5.76 -4.19
CA PHE A 112 15.73 4.48 -4.51
C PHE A 112 16.50 3.80 -5.64
N ILE A 113 16.28 2.50 -5.80
CA ILE A 113 16.94 1.68 -6.83
C ILE A 113 15.89 1.17 -7.80
N VAL A 114 16.17 1.32 -9.10
CA VAL A 114 15.49 0.57 -10.16
C VAL A 114 16.44 -0.52 -10.60
N TYR A 115 16.01 -1.78 -10.47
CA TYR A 115 16.78 -2.94 -10.90
C TYR A 115 16.00 -3.75 -11.92
N LEU A 116 16.73 -4.31 -12.87
CA LEU A 116 16.20 -5.04 -14.01
C LEU A 116 17.05 -6.28 -14.21
N ASN A 117 16.42 -7.45 -14.22
CA ASN A 117 17.05 -8.71 -14.58
C ASN A 117 16.21 -9.37 -15.67
N VAL A 118 16.73 -9.40 -16.90
CA VAL A 118 15.99 -9.85 -18.07
C VAL A 118 16.77 -10.98 -18.74
N ILE A 119 16.16 -12.16 -18.78
CA ILE A 119 16.72 -13.37 -19.37
C ILE A 119 16.31 -13.47 -20.84
N ASN A 120 15.00 -13.41 -21.17
CA ASN A 120 14.50 -13.32 -22.54
C ASN A 120 14.06 -11.90 -22.91
N PRO A 121 13.92 -11.55 -24.20
CA PRO A 121 13.52 -10.21 -24.61
C PRO A 121 12.28 -9.69 -23.88
N ALA A 122 12.35 -8.43 -23.46
CA ALA A 122 11.31 -7.74 -22.70
C ALA A 122 10.99 -6.38 -23.30
N THR A 123 10.06 -5.65 -22.70
CA THR A 123 9.89 -4.21 -22.93
C THR A 123 10.10 -3.49 -21.62
N PHE A 124 10.80 -2.36 -21.64
CA PHE A 124 11.05 -1.58 -20.42
C PHE A 124 11.34 -0.13 -20.76
N ALA A 125 10.67 0.77 -20.05
CA ALA A 125 10.98 2.17 -19.98
C ALA A 125 10.45 2.77 -18.68
N PHE A 126 11.06 3.87 -18.25
CA PHE A 126 10.59 4.61 -17.10
C PHE A 126 10.77 6.11 -17.25
N LYS A 127 10.01 6.85 -16.45
CA LYS A 127 10.17 8.27 -16.23
C LYS A 127 10.24 8.56 -14.73
N ILE A 128 11.14 9.46 -14.36
CA ILE A 128 11.28 9.96 -13.00
C ILE A 128 11.01 11.46 -13.00
N THR A 129 10.22 11.91 -12.03
CA THR A 129 9.98 13.32 -11.74
C THR A 129 10.24 13.58 -10.27
N TRP A 130 10.90 14.69 -9.93
CA TRP A 130 11.15 15.09 -8.55
C TRP A 130 10.26 16.27 -8.21
N MET A 131 9.51 16.14 -7.11
CA MET A 131 8.55 17.13 -6.65
C MET A 131 8.81 17.45 -5.18
N LYS A 132 8.46 18.65 -4.75
CA LYS A 132 8.67 19.07 -3.36
C LYS A 132 7.72 18.32 -2.44
N LEU A 133 8.24 17.85 -1.31
CA LEU A 133 7.41 17.42 -0.20
C LEU A 133 6.65 18.63 0.38
N PRO A 134 5.45 18.42 0.94
CA PRO A 134 4.76 19.46 1.67
C PRO A 134 5.58 19.91 2.89
N THR A 135 5.68 21.22 3.09
CA THR A 135 6.51 21.82 4.16
C THR A 135 5.71 22.23 5.38
N LYS A 136 4.38 22.20 5.32
CA LYS A 136 3.49 22.60 6.42
C LYS A 136 2.56 21.47 6.81
N VAL A 137 2.55 21.16 8.10
CA VAL A 137 1.60 20.22 8.68
C VAL A 137 0.19 20.78 8.51
N THR A 138 -0.66 20.06 7.79
CA THR A 138 -2.06 20.42 7.53
C THR A 138 -2.95 20.10 8.73
N LYS A 139 -2.56 19.12 9.55
CA LYS A 139 -3.28 18.71 10.77
C LYS A 139 -2.32 18.01 11.74
N ALA A 140 -2.48 18.25 13.03
CA ALA A 140 -1.82 17.48 14.09
C ALA A 140 -2.90 16.79 14.94
N SER A 141 -2.72 15.51 15.25
CA SER A 141 -3.68 14.74 16.06
C SER A 141 -2.97 13.94 17.14
N ALA A 142 -3.39 14.14 18.39
CA ALA A 142 -3.02 13.25 19.49
C ALA A 142 -3.98 12.05 19.50
N ILE A 143 -3.41 10.85 19.49
CA ILE A 143 -4.12 9.58 19.42
C ILE A 143 -4.14 8.94 20.81
N SER A 144 -5.32 8.45 21.20
CA SER A 144 -5.53 7.72 22.45
C SER A 144 -6.69 6.74 22.30
N SER A 145 -7.66 6.75 23.21
CA SER A 145 -8.90 5.95 23.13
C SER A 145 -9.77 6.31 21.93
N THR A 146 -9.67 7.56 21.46
CA THR A 146 -10.35 8.02 20.23
C THR A 146 -9.39 7.87 19.05
N PRO A 147 -9.59 6.88 18.16
CA PRO A 147 -8.76 6.74 16.98
C PRO A 147 -9.06 7.85 15.96
N GLN A 148 -8.21 7.98 14.96
CA GLN A 148 -8.52 8.74 13.76
C GLN A 148 -8.78 7.79 12.61
N LEU A 149 -9.89 8.00 11.92
CA LEU A 149 -10.21 7.33 10.67
C LEU A 149 -10.23 8.40 9.58
N ILE A 150 -9.31 8.30 8.61
CA ILE A 150 -9.23 9.24 7.50
C ILE A 150 -9.25 8.49 6.16
N ASN A 151 -9.63 9.19 5.11
CA ASN A 151 -9.30 8.73 3.76
C ASN A 151 -7.83 9.11 3.48
N ALA A 152 -7.01 8.10 3.22
CA ALA A 152 -5.57 8.21 3.09
C ALA A 152 -5.10 8.77 1.75
N THR A 153 -5.96 8.75 0.73
CA THR A 153 -5.57 9.03 -0.66
C THR A 153 -6.40 10.15 -1.30
N ASN A 154 -7.50 10.60 -0.70
CA ASN A 154 -8.40 11.57 -1.35
C ASN A 154 -7.82 12.97 -1.60
N ASN A 155 -6.80 13.38 -0.87
CA ASN A 155 -6.18 14.70 -1.00
C ASN A 155 -4.68 14.60 -0.73
N ALA A 156 -3.89 15.49 -1.32
CA ALA A 156 -2.52 15.70 -0.85
C ALA A 156 -2.56 16.34 0.55
N TYR A 157 -1.82 15.77 1.50
CA TYR A 157 -1.81 16.24 2.89
C TYR A 157 -0.49 15.95 3.59
N TYR A 158 -0.32 16.59 4.75
CA TYR A 158 0.79 16.33 5.67
C TYR A 158 0.26 16.33 7.10
N ILE A 159 0.01 15.15 7.66
CA ILE A 159 -0.59 15.01 8.99
C ILE A 159 0.44 14.45 9.97
N GLY A 160 0.58 15.13 11.11
CA GLY A 160 1.35 14.64 12.25
C GLY A 160 0.45 13.91 13.24
N TYR A 161 0.93 12.77 13.74
CA TYR A 161 0.27 11.98 14.78
C TYR A 161 1.19 11.80 15.97
N SER A 162 0.64 11.87 17.17
CA SER A 162 1.35 11.57 18.40
C SER A 162 0.57 10.60 19.30
N ALA A 163 1.27 9.70 19.99
CA ALA A 163 0.71 8.77 20.96
C ALA A 163 1.76 8.44 22.04
N VAL A 164 1.31 8.14 23.26
CA VAL A 164 2.23 7.91 24.40
C VAL A 164 3.05 6.64 24.20
N THR A 165 2.42 5.60 23.66
CA THR A 165 3.00 4.26 23.50
C THR A 165 3.33 3.90 22.04
N GLY A 166 3.42 4.92 21.19
CA GLY A 166 3.61 4.77 19.75
C GLY A 166 2.29 4.72 18.98
N VAL A 167 2.36 4.95 17.67
CA VAL A 167 1.20 5.02 16.79
C VAL A 167 1.06 3.72 15.99
N SER A 168 -0.16 3.19 15.91
CA SER A 168 -0.51 2.06 15.05
C SER A 168 -1.27 2.54 13.81
N LEU A 169 -0.91 2.00 12.66
CA LEU A 169 -1.52 2.24 11.37
C LEU A 169 -2.11 0.95 10.81
N VAL A 170 -3.38 1.00 10.37
CA VAL A 170 -4.05 -0.08 9.65
C VAL A 170 -4.73 0.51 8.42
N SER A 171 -4.36 0.03 7.23
CA SER A 171 -4.93 0.50 5.96
C SER A 171 -6.06 -0.42 5.49
N PHE A 172 -7.11 0.19 4.94
CA PHE A 172 -8.33 -0.45 4.45
C PHE A 172 -8.55 0.06 3.02
N PRO A 173 -7.93 -0.55 2.01
CA PRO A 173 -8.11 -0.10 0.64
C PRO A 173 -9.55 -0.29 0.20
N GLN A 174 -10.00 0.53 -0.75
CA GLN A 174 -11.35 0.39 -1.31
C GLN A 174 -11.58 -1.00 -1.91
N THR A 175 -10.53 -1.63 -2.43
CA THR A 175 -10.51 -2.99 -2.96
C THR A 175 -9.20 -3.68 -2.61
N THR A 176 -9.28 -4.95 -2.25
CA THR A 176 -8.10 -5.76 -1.90
C THR A 176 -7.27 -6.18 -3.13
N LYS A 177 -7.77 -5.95 -4.34
CA LYS A 177 -7.10 -6.31 -5.60
C LYS A 177 -6.37 -5.14 -6.26
N ASP A 178 -6.77 -3.91 -5.98
CA ASP A 178 -6.25 -2.70 -6.63
C ASP A 178 -6.08 -1.58 -5.61
N PHE A 179 -4.98 -1.66 -4.86
CA PHE A 179 -4.65 -0.72 -3.78
C PHE A 179 -3.41 0.12 -4.12
N TYR A 180 -3.08 0.27 -5.41
CA TYR A 180 -1.89 1.00 -5.85
C TYR A 180 -1.91 2.49 -5.49
N SER A 181 -3.10 3.07 -5.28
CA SER A 181 -3.26 4.43 -4.75
C SER A 181 -2.58 4.62 -3.39
N LEU A 182 -2.46 3.58 -2.56
CA LEU A 182 -1.75 3.66 -1.28
C LEU A 182 -0.24 3.94 -1.42
N ARG A 183 0.34 3.83 -2.64
CA ARG A 183 1.76 4.12 -2.89
C ARG A 183 2.09 5.60 -2.67
N SER A 184 1.12 6.50 -2.83
CA SER A 184 1.33 7.95 -2.63
C SER A 184 1.31 8.39 -1.17
N SER A 185 0.84 7.53 -0.26
CA SER A 185 0.79 7.81 1.17
C SER A 185 2.04 7.27 1.85
N LEU A 186 2.96 8.16 2.21
CA LEU A 186 4.27 7.87 2.80
C LEU A 186 4.21 8.06 4.33
N VAL A 187 4.86 7.16 5.06
CA VAL A 187 4.93 7.15 6.53
C VAL A 187 6.36 7.44 6.96
N PHE A 188 6.51 8.39 7.89
CA PHE A 188 7.78 8.76 8.51
C PHE A 188 7.67 8.56 10.03
N ASP A 189 8.56 7.76 10.61
CA ASP A 189 8.59 7.39 12.02
C ASP A 189 9.57 8.29 12.80
N GLY A 190 9.07 9.35 13.45
CA GLY A 190 9.88 10.29 14.22
C GLY A 190 9.47 11.75 14.00
N GLU A 191 10.43 12.66 14.21
CA GLU A 191 10.17 14.10 14.33
C GLU A 191 10.17 14.89 13.02
N ASN A 192 10.61 14.30 11.90
CA ASN A 192 10.69 14.99 10.62
C ASN A 192 10.61 14.04 9.41
N LEU A 193 10.47 14.62 8.21
CA LEU A 193 10.39 13.92 6.93
C LEU A 193 11.75 13.55 6.30
N ASN A 194 12.87 13.92 6.91
CA ASN A 194 14.19 13.81 6.29
C ASN A 194 14.94 12.53 6.70
N THR A 195 14.67 11.99 7.91
CA THR A 195 15.56 10.96 8.46
C THR A 195 14.96 9.56 8.57
N ASN A 196 13.64 9.44 8.71
CA ASN A 196 13.04 8.19 9.16
C ASN A 196 11.82 7.78 8.31
N TYR A 197 11.96 7.74 6.99
CA TYR A 197 10.93 7.08 6.18
C TYR A 197 10.80 5.62 6.62
N ALA A 198 9.59 5.23 7.00
CA ALA A 198 9.26 3.87 7.36
C ALA A 198 8.84 3.10 6.09
N ALA A 199 7.74 3.50 5.46
CA ALA A 199 7.08 2.78 4.37
C ALA A 199 6.10 3.67 3.61
N SER A 200 5.63 3.23 2.44
CA SER A 200 4.31 3.64 1.95
C SER A 200 3.21 2.79 2.59
N LEU A 201 1.97 3.30 2.63
CA LEU A 201 0.82 2.51 3.09
C LEU A 201 0.60 1.27 2.23
N PHE A 202 0.97 1.32 0.94
CA PHE A 202 0.98 0.17 0.04
C PHE A 202 1.88 -0.95 0.57
N MET A 203 3.12 -0.61 0.95
CA MET A 203 4.10 -1.55 1.48
C MET A 203 3.70 -2.10 2.85
N ILE A 204 3.02 -1.30 3.67
CA ILE A 204 2.45 -1.78 4.93
C ILE A 204 1.38 -2.82 4.57
N TYR A 205 0.33 -2.44 3.86
CA TYR A 205 -0.80 -3.32 3.55
C TYR A 205 -0.39 -4.63 2.86
N GLN A 206 0.60 -4.59 1.97
CA GLN A 206 1.08 -5.77 1.25
C GLN A 206 1.77 -6.80 2.17
N ASN A 207 2.46 -6.35 3.23
CA ASN A 207 3.29 -7.20 4.06
C ASN A 207 2.65 -7.52 5.42
N GLU A 208 1.87 -6.59 5.97
CA GLU A 208 1.26 -6.66 7.28
C GLU A 208 0.00 -5.79 7.35
N LEU A 209 -1.06 -6.27 8.02
CA LEU A 209 -2.27 -5.45 8.19
C LEU A 209 -2.04 -4.27 9.14
N GLN A 210 -1.12 -4.40 10.08
CA GLN A 210 -0.82 -3.40 11.09
C GLN A 210 0.67 -3.07 11.09
N TRP A 211 0.98 -1.78 11.03
CA TRP A 211 2.30 -1.27 11.35
C TRP A 211 2.25 -0.50 12.67
N ILE A 212 3.31 -0.62 13.49
CA ILE A 212 3.42 0.09 14.77
C ILE A 212 4.74 0.84 14.82
N SER A 213 4.63 2.13 15.08
CA SER A 213 5.75 3.04 15.28
C SER A 213 6.58 2.69 16.52
N ASN A 214 7.89 2.88 16.40
CA ASN A 214 8.79 2.85 17.56
C ASN A 214 8.91 4.22 18.23
N SER A 215 8.56 5.31 17.53
CA SER A 215 8.52 6.67 18.07
C SER A 215 7.13 7.03 18.58
N GLN A 216 7.08 8.03 19.47
CA GLN A 216 5.84 8.66 19.93
C GLN A 216 5.20 9.56 18.86
N HIS A 217 5.97 9.96 17.86
CA HIS A 217 5.55 10.86 16.78
C HIS A 217 5.76 10.20 15.43
N ILE A 218 4.77 10.32 14.56
CA ILE A 218 4.90 9.94 13.15
C ILE A 218 4.29 11.02 12.27
N TYR A 219 4.65 10.98 10.99
CA TYR A 219 3.97 11.76 9.96
C TYR A 219 3.48 10.84 8.85
N VAL A 220 2.25 11.10 8.41
CA VAL A 220 1.70 10.50 7.20
C VAL A 220 1.53 11.61 6.17
N VAL A 221 2.10 11.40 5.00
CA VAL A 221 2.12 12.37 3.91
C VAL A 221 1.55 11.70 2.68
N ASN A 222 0.38 12.15 2.22
CA ASN A 222 -0.10 11.77 0.89
C ASN A 222 0.36 12.82 -0.12
N VAL A 223 1.13 12.41 -1.12
CA VAL A 223 1.73 13.34 -2.10
C VAL A 223 0.90 13.50 -3.38
N GLU A 224 -0.08 12.63 -3.61
CA GLU A 224 -0.94 12.68 -4.80
C GLU A 224 -2.38 12.26 -4.45
N ALA A 225 -3.36 13.07 -4.86
CA ALA A 225 -4.76 12.76 -4.63
C ALA A 225 -5.26 11.66 -5.58
N SER A 226 -6.14 10.80 -5.08
CA SER A 226 -6.80 9.72 -5.80
C SER A 226 -8.31 9.82 -5.58
N THR A 227 -9.10 9.29 -6.50
CA THR A 227 -10.55 9.14 -6.34
C THR A 227 -10.93 7.93 -5.48
N HIS A 228 -9.95 7.10 -5.11
CA HIS A 228 -10.15 5.94 -4.27
C HIS A 228 -10.53 6.33 -2.84
N ARG A 229 -11.30 5.45 -2.19
CA ARG A 229 -11.69 5.58 -0.79
C ARG A 229 -10.87 4.66 0.08
N ASP A 230 -9.55 4.81 0.03
CA ASP A 230 -8.65 4.05 0.86
C ASP A 230 -8.64 4.65 2.26
N MET A 231 -9.06 3.86 3.23
CA MET A 231 -9.21 4.29 4.60
C MET A 231 -7.94 3.98 5.39
N LEU A 232 -7.52 4.89 6.26
CA LEU A 232 -6.44 4.68 7.20
C LEU A 232 -6.98 4.88 8.61
N LEU A 233 -6.86 3.82 9.40
CA LEU A 233 -7.09 3.85 10.83
C LEU A 233 -5.77 4.12 11.55
N VAL A 234 -5.79 5.13 12.43
CA VAL A 234 -4.68 5.53 13.27
C VAL A 234 -5.08 5.35 14.74
N GLN A 235 -4.34 4.51 15.46
CA GLN A 235 -4.64 4.14 16.85
C GLN A 235 -3.41 4.26 17.75
N GLU A 236 -3.63 4.16 19.06
CA GLU A 236 -2.54 4.09 20.03
C GLU A 236 -1.98 2.66 20.07
N GLY A 237 -0.72 2.52 19.68
CA GLY A 237 -0.10 1.24 19.36
C GLY A 237 0.14 0.34 20.57
N GLY A 238 0.39 0.90 21.76
CA GLY A 238 0.64 0.09 22.95
C GLY A 238 -0.54 -0.79 23.37
N TYR A 239 -1.76 -0.44 22.98
CA TYR A 239 -2.96 -1.22 23.29
C TYR A 239 -3.45 -2.11 22.16
N THR A 240 -2.82 -2.02 20.99
CA THR A 240 -3.20 -2.80 19.81
C THR A 240 -2.10 -3.74 19.34
N ARG A 241 -0.92 -3.71 19.97
CA ARG A 241 0.28 -4.47 19.57
C ARG A 241 0.09 -5.98 19.63
N ASP A 242 -0.67 -6.47 20.60
CA ASP A 242 -0.86 -7.90 20.81
C ASP A 242 -2.10 -8.45 20.08
N LEU A 243 -2.79 -7.60 19.31
CA LEU A 243 -3.97 -7.99 18.55
C LEU A 243 -3.60 -8.40 17.14
N HIS A 244 -4.08 -9.57 16.72
CA HIS A 244 -4.11 -9.94 15.32
C HIS A 244 -5.37 -9.36 14.67
N TYR A 245 -5.23 -8.68 13.53
CA TYR A 245 -6.34 -8.01 12.85
C TYR A 245 -6.95 -8.87 11.75
N VAL A 246 -8.26 -8.94 11.73
CA VAL A 246 -9.05 -9.37 10.56
C VAL A 246 -9.81 -8.15 10.06
N GLU A 247 -9.58 -7.77 8.81
CA GLU A 247 -10.25 -6.65 8.17
C GLU A 247 -11.71 -7.00 7.84
N LEU A 248 -12.63 -6.11 8.24
CA LEU A 248 -14.01 -6.12 7.76
C LEU A 248 -14.15 -5.15 6.59
N ASN A 249 -14.24 -5.69 5.36
CA ASN A 249 -14.41 -4.92 4.14
C ASN A 249 -15.85 -5.06 3.58
N PRO A 250 -16.80 -4.21 4.02
CA PRO A 250 -18.19 -4.30 3.58
C PRO A 250 -18.39 -3.87 2.13
N VAL A 251 -19.25 -4.59 1.41
CA VAL A 251 -19.81 -4.15 0.13
C VAL A 251 -21.24 -3.67 0.35
N LEU A 252 -21.57 -2.46 -0.09
CA LEU A 252 -22.90 -1.87 0.07
C LEU A 252 -23.99 -2.77 -0.55
N ASN A 253 -25.13 -2.91 0.12
CA ASN A 253 -26.25 -3.76 -0.28
C ASN A 253 -25.92 -5.26 -0.36
N SER A 254 -25.01 -5.75 0.48
CA SER A 254 -24.59 -7.15 0.51
C SER A 254 -24.74 -7.79 1.88
N LYS A 255 -24.77 -9.12 1.89
CA LYS A 255 -24.58 -9.92 3.11
C LYS A 255 -23.25 -10.64 3.00
N TYR A 256 -22.53 -10.70 4.10
CA TYR A 256 -21.22 -11.33 4.14
C TYR A 256 -20.90 -11.82 5.56
N THR A 257 -19.94 -12.72 5.62
CA THR A 257 -19.48 -13.34 6.86
C THR A 257 -17.99 -13.08 7.04
N ALA A 258 -17.58 -12.80 8.27
CA ALA A 258 -16.19 -12.72 8.66
C ALA A 258 -15.87 -13.81 9.68
N ASN A 259 -14.76 -14.51 9.48
CA ASN A 259 -14.28 -15.54 10.39
C ASN A 259 -13.15 -14.96 11.23
N VAL A 260 -13.17 -15.25 12.53
CA VAL A 260 -12.15 -14.86 13.49
C VAL A 260 -11.64 -16.12 14.17
N ASP A 261 -10.32 -16.25 14.24
CA ASP A 261 -9.64 -17.35 14.91
C ASP A 261 -8.68 -16.78 15.95
N SER A 262 -9.03 -16.97 17.23
CA SER A 262 -8.22 -16.57 18.38
C SER A 262 -7.61 -17.79 19.10
N THR A 263 -7.33 -18.88 18.38
CA THR A 263 -6.73 -20.09 19.00
C THR A 263 -5.26 -19.91 19.37
N GLU A 264 -4.48 -19.22 18.54
CA GLU A 264 -3.05 -18.97 18.78
C GLU A 264 -2.74 -17.58 19.33
N LYS A 265 -3.44 -16.56 18.82
CA LYS A 265 -3.27 -15.16 19.19
C LYS A 265 -4.64 -14.52 19.37
N GLN A 266 -4.74 -13.54 20.24
CA GLN A 266 -5.99 -12.80 20.38
C GLN A 266 -6.26 -12.03 19.08
N THR A 267 -7.39 -12.34 18.44
CA THR A 267 -7.77 -11.76 17.16
C THR A 267 -8.95 -10.82 17.32
N THR A 268 -8.90 -9.70 16.61
CA THR A 268 -9.96 -8.69 16.53
C THR A 268 -10.47 -8.59 15.11
N LEU A 269 -11.79 -8.64 14.94
CA LEU A 269 -12.43 -8.20 13.71
C LEU A 269 -12.57 -6.69 13.76
N LEU A 270 -11.98 -5.99 12.78
CA LEU A 270 -11.92 -4.54 12.76
C LEU A 270 -12.78 -3.97 11.63
N SER A 271 -13.72 -3.11 11.99
CA SER A 271 -14.54 -2.32 11.07
C SER A 271 -14.12 -0.86 11.11
N ALA A 272 -13.54 -0.36 10.02
CA ALA A 272 -13.09 1.01 9.88
C ALA A 272 -13.52 1.60 8.51
N THR A 273 -14.82 1.86 8.38
CA THR A 273 -15.44 2.25 7.10
C THR A 273 -16.55 3.28 7.27
N TYR A 274 -16.86 4.01 6.19
CA TYR A 274 -18.01 4.90 6.08
C TYR A 274 -19.27 4.23 5.52
N ILE A 275 -19.25 2.90 5.38
CA ILE A 275 -20.44 2.11 5.01
C ILE A 275 -21.14 1.69 6.31
N PRO A 276 -22.41 2.10 6.54
CA PRO A 276 -23.21 1.59 7.65
C PRO A 276 -23.35 0.08 7.55
N GLN A 277 -23.28 -0.60 8.69
CA GLN A 277 -23.38 -2.06 8.75
C GLN A 277 -24.36 -2.47 9.84
N THR A 278 -24.90 -3.67 9.73
CA THR A 278 -25.69 -4.32 10.77
C THR A 278 -25.11 -5.68 11.03
N LEU A 279 -24.66 -5.93 12.26
CA LEU A 279 -24.34 -7.28 12.71
C LEU A 279 -25.65 -8.03 12.94
N THR A 280 -25.81 -9.17 12.28
CA THR A 280 -27.08 -9.92 12.22
C THR A 280 -27.01 -11.27 12.90
N ASP A 281 -25.84 -11.91 12.93
CA ASP A 281 -25.62 -13.17 13.65
C ASP A 281 -24.16 -13.26 14.13
N VAL A 282 -23.95 -13.98 15.24
CA VAL A 282 -22.63 -14.36 15.73
C VAL A 282 -22.67 -15.81 16.21
N GLN A 283 -21.77 -16.62 15.68
CA GLN A 283 -21.57 -18.01 16.07
C GLN A 283 -20.19 -18.15 16.71
N ILE A 284 -20.15 -18.35 18.02
CA ILE A 284 -18.94 -18.62 18.79
C ILE A 284 -18.86 -20.13 18.95
N LEU A 285 -17.77 -20.73 18.45
CA LEU A 285 -17.60 -22.17 18.42
C LEU A 285 -17.07 -22.74 19.75
N ASP A 286 -16.47 -21.89 20.58
CA ASP A 286 -16.03 -22.24 21.93
C ASP A 286 -17.02 -21.72 22.97
N SER A 287 -17.57 -22.63 23.78
CA SER A 287 -18.57 -22.30 24.80
C SER A 287 -18.08 -21.39 25.93
N THR A 288 -16.76 -21.29 26.12
CA THR A 288 -16.12 -20.44 27.14
C THR A 288 -15.72 -19.07 26.59
N ALA A 289 -15.72 -18.91 25.27
CA ALA A 289 -15.26 -17.68 24.64
C ALA A 289 -16.30 -16.56 24.73
N VAL A 290 -15.80 -15.34 24.85
CA VAL A 290 -16.57 -14.10 24.82
C VAL A 290 -16.06 -13.19 23.72
N VAL A 291 -16.93 -12.31 23.23
CA VAL A 291 -16.58 -11.23 22.31
C VAL A 291 -16.72 -9.90 23.03
N ALA A 292 -15.62 -9.15 23.12
CA ALA A 292 -15.65 -7.75 23.53
C ALA A 292 -15.96 -6.87 22.32
N ILE A 293 -17.03 -6.08 22.40
CA ILE A 293 -17.38 -5.09 21.38
C ILE A 293 -16.93 -3.72 21.85
N ILE A 294 -15.96 -3.13 21.16
CA ILE A 294 -15.34 -1.85 21.49
C ILE A 294 -15.62 -0.84 20.38
N LYS A 295 -16.03 0.37 20.77
CA LYS A 295 -16.07 1.53 19.86
C LYS A 295 -14.78 2.34 20.05
N GLY A 296 -13.98 2.48 19.00
CA GLY A 296 -12.69 3.16 19.06
C GLY A 296 -11.50 2.25 19.40
N THR A 297 -10.45 2.82 20.00
CA THR A 297 -9.22 2.11 20.35
C THR A 297 -9.40 1.37 21.68
N PRO A 298 -8.93 0.11 21.81
CA PRO A 298 -8.97 -0.60 23.07
C PRO A 298 -8.03 0.12 24.03
N THR A 299 -8.46 0.41 25.24
CA THR A 299 -7.58 0.99 26.27
C THR A 299 -8.03 0.49 27.64
N PRO A 300 -7.23 0.65 28.71
CA PRO A 300 -7.68 0.33 30.07
C PRO A 300 -9.01 1.01 30.45
N ASN A 301 -9.28 2.20 29.89
CA ASN A 301 -10.49 2.99 30.11
C ASN A 301 -11.57 2.79 29.02
N ASN A 302 -11.29 2.01 27.98
CA ASN A 302 -12.21 1.69 26.88
C ASN A 302 -12.11 0.21 26.54
N ARG A 303 -12.63 -0.65 27.43
CA ARG A 303 -12.62 -2.11 27.28
C ARG A 303 -13.82 -2.64 26.50
N GLY A 304 -14.80 -1.77 26.20
CA GLY A 304 -16.07 -2.15 25.60
C GLY A 304 -16.94 -2.99 26.53
N THR A 305 -17.82 -3.78 25.94
CA THR A 305 -18.69 -4.73 26.67
C THR A 305 -18.45 -6.13 26.14
N GLU A 306 -18.25 -7.07 27.06
CA GLU A 306 -18.08 -8.49 26.76
C GLU A 306 -19.44 -9.19 26.72
N TYR A 307 -19.59 -10.06 25.72
CA TYR A 307 -20.80 -10.83 25.54
C TYR A 307 -20.46 -12.30 25.26
N THR A 308 -21.15 -13.20 25.94
CA THR A 308 -21.32 -14.59 25.50
C THR A 308 -22.20 -14.65 24.26
N GLN A 309 -22.18 -15.77 23.53
CA GLN A 309 -23.08 -15.96 22.38
C GLN A 309 -24.55 -15.76 22.76
N ALA A 310 -24.99 -16.28 23.90
CA ALA A 310 -26.38 -16.16 24.35
C ALA A 310 -26.79 -14.71 24.64
N GLN A 311 -25.86 -13.88 25.13
CA GLN A 311 -26.10 -12.45 25.34
C GLN A 311 -26.10 -11.68 24.03
N LEU A 312 -25.17 -11.97 23.09
CA LEU A 312 -25.18 -11.36 21.76
C LEU A 312 -26.49 -11.61 21.04
N LYS A 313 -26.99 -12.85 21.02
CA LYS A 313 -28.25 -13.21 20.35
C LYS A 313 -29.47 -12.42 20.86
N LYS A 314 -29.42 -11.88 22.09
CA LYS A 314 -30.50 -11.04 22.65
C LYS A 314 -30.48 -9.59 22.18
N ILE A 315 -29.31 -9.10 21.72
CA ILE A 315 -29.12 -7.71 21.29
C ILE A 315 -28.99 -7.57 19.77
N LEU A 316 -28.96 -8.68 19.04
CA LEU A 316 -28.95 -8.69 17.59
C LEU A 316 -30.37 -8.48 17.02
N PRO A 317 -30.51 -7.79 15.87
CA PRO A 317 -29.44 -7.19 15.08
C PRO A 317 -28.89 -5.90 15.70
N MET A 318 -27.58 -5.68 15.59
CA MET A 318 -26.89 -4.50 16.12
C MET A 318 -26.43 -3.58 14.98
N SER A 319 -26.89 -2.33 15.00
CA SER A 319 -26.49 -1.31 14.01
C SER A 319 -25.12 -0.71 14.33
N MET A 320 -24.31 -0.54 13.28
CA MET A 320 -22.99 0.08 13.32
C MET A 320 -22.99 1.34 12.47
N SER A 321 -22.65 2.46 13.09
CA SER A 321 -22.66 3.77 12.43
C SER A 321 -21.50 3.93 11.46
N ALA A 322 -21.75 4.56 10.31
CA ALA A 322 -20.70 4.95 9.38
C ALA A 322 -19.66 5.86 10.05
N GLY A 323 -18.38 5.64 9.74
CA GLY A 323 -17.27 6.45 10.24
C GLY A 323 -16.89 6.19 11.70
N VAL A 324 -17.59 5.28 12.38
CA VAL A 324 -17.22 4.82 13.73
C VAL A 324 -16.41 3.54 13.60
N VAL A 325 -15.30 3.50 14.32
CA VAL A 325 -14.44 2.32 14.40
C VAL A 325 -15.03 1.33 15.40
N TYR A 326 -15.26 0.10 14.96
CA TYR A 326 -15.70 -0.99 15.83
C TYR A 326 -14.68 -2.12 15.81
N GLN A 327 -14.40 -2.67 16.98
CA GLN A 327 -13.54 -3.82 17.17
C GLN A 327 -14.29 -4.92 17.92
N PHE A 328 -14.27 -6.13 17.37
CA PHE A 328 -14.83 -7.33 17.98
C PHE A 328 -13.68 -8.24 18.38
N ILE A 329 -13.23 -8.11 19.62
CA ILE A 329 -12.09 -8.88 20.15
C ILE A 329 -12.63 -10.21 20.67
N LEU A 330 -12.20 -11.31 20.06
CA LEU A 330 -12.56 -12.66 20.50
C LEU A 330 -11.52 -13.16 21.52
N SER A 331 -11.96 -13.54 22.72
CA SER A 331 -11.07 -13.96 23.82
C SER A 331 -10.22 -15.19 23.49
N ASN A 332 -10.82 -16.19 22.85
CA ASN A 332 -10.22 -17.47 22.47
C ASN A 332 -11.12 -18.20 21.46
N GLY A 333 -10.60 -19.27 20.86
CA GLY A 333 -11.39 -20.14 19.98
C GLY A 333 -11.72 -19.50 18.64
N LYS A 334 -12.87 -19.85 18.05
CA LYS A 334 -13.26 -19.38 16.72
C LYS A 334 -14.65 -18.77 16.75
N ALA A 335 -14.87 -17.74 15.93
CA ALA A 335 -16.18 -17.15 15.76
C ALA A 335 -16.47 -16.77 14.30
N VAL A 336 -17.75 -16.86 13.92
CA VAL A 336 -18.27 -16.41 12.62
C VAL A 336 -19.24 -15.27 12.87
N PHE A 337 -18.97 -14.12 12.27
CA PHE A 337 -19.80 -12.92 12.34
C PHE A 337 -20.52 -12.73 11.01
N SER A 338 -21.83 -12.50 11.03
CA SER A 338 -22.63 -12.25 9.83
C SER A 338 -23.16 -10.82 9.80
N PHE A 339 -22.89 -10.11 8.71
CA PHE A 339 -23.25 -8.71 8.55
C PHE A 339 -24.16 -8.48 7.34
N LYS A 340 -24.85 -7.34 7.38
CA LYS A 340 -25.50 -6.71 6.23
C LYS A 340 -25.00 -5.27 6.11
N ALA A 341 -24.61 -4.87 4.91
CA ALA A 341 -24.28 -3.51 4.51
C ALA A 341 -25.16 -3.08 3.33
#